data_AF-A0A838YD24-F1
#
_entry.id   AF-A0A838YD24-F1
#
_cell.length_a   1.000
_cell.length_b   1.000
_cell.length_c   1.000
_cell.angle_alpha   90.00
_cell.angle_beta   90.00
_cell.angle_gamma   90.00
#
_symmetry.space_group_name_H-M   'P 1'
#
loop_
_entity.id
_entity.type
_entity.pdbx_description
1 polymer ?
#
loop_
_entity_poly.entity_id
_entity_poly.type
_entity_poly.pdbx_seq_one_letter_code
_entity_poly.pdbx_strand_id
1 'polypeptide(L)'
;MHHLIYITVLFIIYSFPISYAEDWPQYLGPSRNTVWNEKGVELNFDKHPPKLLWSKPIGGGYSGPSVSDNKVFIMDREAEPYKPKKIKPGTNLNFVKAKIKGTERILCLDSRTGEIKWSHSYKSEYSSVFIYAIGPRTTPLVHDGFVFTLGAEGQLNTYKADSGKLIWSKNFINDFGIENPEWGTACHPIIHNTTLICTVGGSGQTLVAFDYKTGKEEWRNIDSKKSGYGTPVIETINGTKQLIVWNGETVNGVNPDNGKLYWSVGFKPEYGMAIGAPRVWNDLVFVMGFNGKSGTIKISNDSRSASLLWGLDRRLGVAGTFNTAHLDDGYIYSGGQRGLFRCIDINNGKRIWETPTPLLKEDGSGRGAWPSAFTVYHKPTNHTVIFNDHGEMISANLTRKGYEEISRVKIIEPTHYVGGRMLVWSHPALSNGKLYCRNDKEILCYDLRGHKK
;
A
#
# COMPACT_ATOMS: atom_id res chain seq x y z
N MET A 1 -14.72 71.04 -34.65
CA MET A 1 -13.69 70.17 -34.03
C MET A 1 -14.27 69.63 -32.72
N HIS A 2 -14.64 68.36 -32.68
CA HIS A 2 -15.01 67.64 -31.45
C HIS A 2 -14.09 66.42 -31.38
N HIS A 3 -13.22 66.38 -30.37
CA HIS A 3 -12.31 65.26 -30.13
C HIS A 3 -13.02 64.22 -29.25
N LEU A 4 -13.25 63.02 -29.79
CA LEU A 4 -13.62 61.85 -29.01
C LEU A 4 -12.36 61.26 -28.37
N ILE A 5 -12.36 61.13 -27.05
CA ILE A 5 -11.34 60.40 -26.28
C ILE A 5 -11.81 58.96 -26.14
N TYR A 6 -11.09 58.00 -26.73
CA TYR A 6 -11.29 56.58 -26.50
C TYR A 6 -10.45 56.14 -25.29
N ILE A 7 -11.12 55.70 -24.22
CA ILE A 7 -10.50 55.07 -23.06
C ILE A 7 -10.43 53.56 -23.34
N THR A 8 -9.21 53.06 -23.59
CA THR A 8 -8.95 51.63 -23.70
C THR A 8 -8.77 51.04 -22.30
N VAL A 9 -9.73 50.25 -21.83
CA VAL A 9 -9.62 49.51 -20.57
C VAL A 9 -8.90 48.18 -20.82
N LEU A 10 -7.69 48.04 -20.29
CA LEU A 10 -6.90 46.81 -20.34
C LEU A 10 -7.37 45.85 -19.24
N PHE A 11 -7.99 44.73 -19.61
CA PHE A 11 -8.32 43.65 -18.67
C PHE A 11 -7.07 42.79 -18.42
N ILE A 12 -6.48 42.92 -17.23
CA ILE A 12 -5.41 42.02 -16.76
C ILE A 12 -6.07 40.71 -16.29
N ILE A 13 -5.95 39.65 -17.09
CA ILE A 13 -6.37 38.30 -16.70
C ILE A 13 -5.28 37.71 -15.82
N TYR A 14 -5.49 37.70 -14.50
CA TYR A 14 -4.65 36.93 -13.58
C TYR A 14 -4.97 35.44 -13.73
N SER A 15 -4.14 34.71 -14.47
CA SER A 15 -4.13 33.24 -14.43
C SER A 15 -3.56 32.79 -13.08
N PHE A 16 -4.43 32.51 -12.11
CA PHE A 16 -4.03 31.74 -10.94
C PHE A 16 -3.75 30.30 -11.37
N PRO A 17 -2.58 29.71 -11.04
CA PRO A 17 -2.35 28.30 -11.25
C PRO A 17 -3.39 27.49 -10.49
N ILE A 18 -4.26 26.79 -11.22
CA ILE A 18 -5.19 25.82 -10.66
C ILE A 18 -4.33 24.69 -10.07
N SER A 19 -4.19 24.67 -8.75
CA SER A 19 -3.65 23.51 -8.05
C SER A 19 -4.66 22.39 -8.18
N TYR A 20 -4.32 21.35 -8.95
CA TYR A 20 -5.13 20.13 -9.00
C TYR A 20 -4.94 19.39 -7.68
N ALA A 21 -5.96 19.47 -6.83
CA ALA A 21 -6.16 18.60 -5.69
C ALA A 21 -6.25 17.14 -6.18
N GLU A 22 -5.30 16.29 -5.78
CA GLU A 22 -5.28 14.87 -6.12
C GLU A 22 -5.78 14.06 -4.90
N ASP A 23 -6.81 13.24 -5.11
CA ASP A 23 -7.27 12.28 -4.11
C ASP A 23 -6.24 11.15 -3.93
N TRP A 24 -6.34 10.40 -2.84
CA TRP A 24 -5.55 9.19 -2.59
C TRP A 24 -6.48 8.05 -2.18
N PRO A 25 -7.33 7.53 -3.09
CA PRO A 25 -8.49 6.74 -2.72
C PRO A 25 -8.15 5.29 -2.34
N GLN A 26 -6.89 4.88 -2.43
CA GLN A 26 -6.47 3.48 -2.27
C GLN A 26 -4.98 3.33 -1.96
N TYR A 27 -4.57 2.13 -1.57
CA TYR A 27 -3.18 1.75 -1.38
C TYR A 27 -2.34 2.02 -2.65
N LEU A 28 -1.14 2.56 -2.48
CA LEU A 28 -0.22 2.99 -3.56
C LEU A 28 -0.74 4.13 -4.46
N GLY A 29 -1.81 4.82 -4.04
CA GLY A 29 -2.31 6.03 -4.69
C GLY A 29 -3.31 5.80 -5.82
N PRO A 30 -3.72 6.86 -6.53
CA PRO A 30 -4.80 6.84 -7.52
C PRO A 30 -4.69 5.73 -8.57
N SER A 31 -3.46 5.46 -9.02
CA SER A 31 -3.17 4.47 -10.06
C SER A 31 -2.43 3.22 -9.55
N ARG A 32 -2.34 3.02 -8.23
CA ARG A 32 -1.60 1.92 -7.56
C ARG A 32 -0.11 1.77 -7.93
N ASN A 33 0.48 2.81 -8.53
CA ASN A 33 1.84 2.78 -9.06
C ASN A 33 2.83 3.57 -8.20
N THR A 34 2.44 4.03 -7.00
CA THR A 34 3.27 4.86 -6.12
C THR A 34 3.78 6.14 -6.78
N VAL A 35 2.98 6.74 -7.67
CA VAL A 35 3.27 8.05 -8.27
C VAL A 35 2.30 9.08 -7.72
N TRP A 36 2.84 10.24 -7.34
CA TRP A 36 2.10 11.41 -6.88
C TRP A 36 2.36 12.59 -7.82
N ASN A 37 1.30 13.26 -8.28
CA ASN A 37 1.36 14.27 -9.33
C ASN A 37 0.95 15.68 -8.87
N GLU A 38 0.51 15.81 -7.63
CA GLU A 38 0.05 17.09 -7.09
C GLU A 38 1.17 18.14 -7.09
N LYS A 39 0.83 19.39 -7.42
CA LYS A 39 1.80 20.50 -7.44
C LYS A 39 1.70 21.33 -6.16
N GLY A 40 2.70 22.19 -5.93
CA GLY A 40 2.66 23.17 -4.84
C GLY A 40 3.06 22.62 -3.46
N VAL A 41 3.70 21.45 -3.44
CA VAL A 41 4.28 20.85 -2.23
C VAL A 41 5.78 21.14 -2.17
N GLU A 42 6.30 21.29 -0.96
CA GLU A 42 7.73 21.42 -0.67
C GLU A 42 8.23 20.12 -0.04
N LEU A 43 9.25 19.52 -0.66
CA LEU A 43 9.83 18.25 -0.24
C LEU A 43 11.27 18.40 0.26
N ASN A 44 11.82 19.61 0.25
CA ASN A 44 12.97 19.95 1.07
C ASN A 44 12.49 20.43 2.45
N PHE A 45 12.49 19.52 3.42
CA PHE A 45 11.98 19.74 4.76
C PHE A 45 12.84 20.72 5.56
N ASP A 46 14.10 20.94 5.18
CA ASP A 46 14.96 21.95 5.82
C ASP A 46 14.51 23.36 5.44
N LYS A 47 13.98 23.54 4.23
CA LYS A 47 13.39 24.82 3.79
C LYS A 47 12.00 25.02 4.36
N HIS A 48 11.18 23.99 4.35
CA HIS A 48 9.81 24.04 4.87
C HIS A 48 9.45 22.73 5.60
N PRO A 49 9.62 22.69 6.93
CA PRO A 49 9.25 21.49 7.67
C PRO A 49 7.74 21.29 7.62
N PRO A 50 7.25 20.04 7.45
CA PRO A 50 5.82 19.74 7.47
C PRO A 50 5.14 20.26 8.73
N LYS A 51 4.02 20.97 8.58
CA LYS A 51 3.29 21.55 9.70
C LYS A 51 2.14 20.64 10.14
N LEU A 52 2.15 20.20 11.39
CA LEU A 52 1.02 19.44 11.94
C LEU A 52 -0.25 20.31 11.91
N LEU A 53 -1.31 19.80 11.28
CA LEU A 53 -2.63 20.44 11.20
C LEU A 53 -3.56 19.91 12.27
N TRP A 54 -3.61 18.59 12.44
CA TRP A 54 -4.42 17.93 13.46
C TRP A 54 -3.88 16.53 13.75
N SER A 55 -4.25 16.00 14.92
CA SER A 55 -4.06 14.61 15.33
C SER A 55 -5.38 14.04 15.87
N LYS A 56 -5.58 12.73 15.72
CA LYS A 56 -6.76 12.04 16.24
C LYS A 56 -6.38 10.67 16.85
N PRO A 57 -6.75 10.39 18.12
CA PRO A 57 -6.59 9.06 18.69
C PRO A 57 -7.40 8.00 17.94
N ILE A 58 -6.77 6.88 17.64
CA ILE A 58 -7.36 5.70 16.99
C ILE A 58 -6.74 4.41 17.55
N GLY A 59 -7.35 3.25 17.31
CA GLY A 59 -6.84 1.94 17.75
C GLY A 59 -5.73 1.38 16.84
N GLY A 60 -5.18 0.21 17.16
CA GLY A 60 -4.03 -0.38 16.44
C GLY A 60 -4.32 -0.84 15.00
N GLY A 61 -3.28 -1.09 14.20
CA GLY A 61 -3.42 -1.64 12.84
C GLY A 61 -2.40 -1.15 11.80
N TYR A 62 -2.33 -1.86 10.68
CA TYR A 62 -1.40 -1.59 9.57
C TYR A 62 -2.05 -0.87 8.39
N SER A 63 -3.38 -0.78 8.38
CA SER A 63 -4.16 -0.04 7.39
C SER A 63 -3.55 1.35 7.19
N GLY A 64 -3.24 1.70 5.95
CA GLY A 64 -2.96 3.07 5.56
C GLY A 64 -4.26 3.85 5.35
N PRO A 65 -4.26 5.19 5.52
CA PRO A 65 -5.43 5.99 5.19
C PRO A 65 -5.70 6.01 3.69
N SER A 66 -6.96 6.21 3.34
CA SER A 66 -7.39 6.66 2.01
C SER A 66 -8.04 8.02 2.12
N VAL A 67 -7.82 8.89 1.14
CA VAL A 67 -8.36 10.25 1.13
C VAL A 67 -9.14 10.46 -0.14
N SER A 68 -10.40 10.86 -0.02
CA SER A 68 -11.23 11.23 -1.16
C SER A 68 -12.33 12.19 -0.76
N ASP A 69 -12.62 13.18 -1.62
CA ASP A 69 -13.67 14.19 -1.39
C ASP A 69 -13.60 14.83 0.00
N ASN A 70 -12.40 15.25 0.41
CA ASN A 70 -12.09 15.82 1.72
C ASN A 70 -12.43 14.92 2.92
N LYS A 71 -12.54 13.62 2.74
CA LYS A 71 -12.71 12.62 3.80
C LYS A 71 -11.49 11.73 3.89
N VAL A 72 -11.13 11.35 5.11
CA VAL A 72 -10.09 10.36 5.40
C VAL A 72 -10.78 9.08 5.87
N PHE A 73 -10.50 7.96 5.21
CA PHE A 73 -10.99 6.64 5.58
C PHE A 73 -9.83 5.81 6.13
N ILE A 74 -10.00 5.24 7.32
CA ILE A 74 -8.96 4.44 7.98
C ILE A 74 -9.60 3.31 8.78
N MET A 75 -8.98 2.14 8.78
CA MET A 75 -9.39 1.06 9.66
C MET A 75 -8.50 0.95 10.88
N ASP A 76 -9.10 0.64 12.03
CA ASP A 76 -8.40 0.38 13.28
C ASP A 76 -8.98 -0.81 14.04
N ARG A 77 -8.31 -1.18 15.14
CA ARG A 77 -8.76 -2.22 16.05
C ARG A 77 -8.67 -1.77 17.50
N GLU A 78 -9.75 -2.03 18.23
CA GLU A 78 -9.83 -1.89 19.68
C GLU A 78 -9.79 -3.26 20.32
N ALA A 79 -8.80 -3.49 21.18
CA ALA A 79 -8.65 -4.73 21.92
C ALA A 79 -7.80 -4.53 23.17
N GLU A 80 -8.05 -5.35 24.18
CA GLU A 80 -7.19 -5.44 25.35
C GLU A 80 -5.80 -5.98 24.96
N PRO A 81 -4.71 -5.48 25.60
CA PRO A 81 -3.38 -6.01 25.38
C PRO A 81 -3.31 -7.52 25.65
N TYR A 82 -2.95 -8.30 24.63
CA TYR A 82 -2.80 -9.74 24.77
C TYR A 82 -1.49 -10.08 25.49
N LYS A 83 -1.59 -10.83 26.59
CA LYS A 83 -0.43 -11.38 27.32
C LYS A 83 -0.40 -12.90 27.14
N PRO A 84 0.63 -13.46 26.47
CA PRO A 84 0.74 -14.91 26.32
C PRO A 84 1.00 -15.56 27.69
N LYS A 85 0.24 -16.61 28.04
CA LYS A 85 0.32 -17.25 29.37
C LYS A 85 1.67 -17.91 29.65
N LYS A 86 2.22 -18.64 28.67
CA LYS A 86 3.53 -19.31 28.76
C LYS A 86 4.11 -19.50 27.37
N ILE A 87 5.33 -19.03 27.15
CA ILE A 87 6.10 -19.24 25.92
C ILE A 87 7.31 -20.09 26.29
N LYS A 88 7.57 -21.17 25.54
CA LYS A 88 8.78 -21.98 25.75
C LYS A 88 10.02 -21.17 25.37
N PRO A 89 11.10 -21.16 26.16
CA PRO A 89 12.37 -20.54 25.76
C PRO A 89 12.80 -21.00 24.36
N GLY A 90 13.31 -20.07 23.54
CA GLY A 90 13.70 -20.34 22.15
C GLY A 90 12.55 -20.38 21.13
N THR A 91 11.29 -20.22 21.54
CA THR A 91 10.16 -20.13 20.59
C THR A 91 10.29 -18.89 19.72
N ASN A 92 10.20 -19.06 18.40
CA ASN A 92 10.12 -17.95 17.48
C ASN A 92 8.72 -17.31 17.55
N LEU A 93 8.62 -16.14 18.19
CA LEU A 93 7.35 -15.43 18.39
C LEU A 93 6.65 -15.03 17.10
N ASN A 94 7.39 -14.97 15.98
CA ASN A 94 6.85 -14.61 14.66
C ASN A 94 5.90 -15.66 14.06
N PHE A 95 5.68 -16.79 14.75
CA PHE A 95 4.83 -17.89 14.29
C PHE A 95 3.90 -18.43 15.39
N VAL A 96 3.74 -17.70 16.50
CA VAL A 96 2.84 -18.13 17.59
C VAL A 96 1.46 -17.52 17.36
N LYS A 97 0.47 -18.35 17.04
CA LYS A 97 -0.94 -17.92 16.91
C LYS A 97 -1.64 -17.86 18.26
N ALA A 98 -2.62 -16.97 18.37
CA ALA A 98 -3.52 -16.88 19.51
C ALA A 98 -4.92 -16.47 19.07
N LYS A 99 -5.92 -16.81 19.89
CA LYS A 99 -7.26 -16.23 19.79
C LYS A 99 -7.34 -14.97 20.64
N ILE A 100 -7.58 -13.83 20.00
CA ILE A 100 -7.55 -12.51 20.65
C ILE A 100 -8.84 -11.77 20.34
N LYS A 101 -9.69 -11.60 21.35
CA LYS A 101 -10.92 -10.82 21.23
C LYS A 101 -10.62 -9.37 20.90
N GLY A 102 -11.49 -8.75 20.12
CA GLY A 102 -11.40 -7.34 19.77
C GLY A 102 -12.52 -6.92 18.83
N THR A 103 -12.48 -5.65 18.45
CA THR A 103 -13.42 -5.01 17.54
C THR A 103 -12.61 -4.29 16.47
N GLU A 104 -12.90 -4.55 15.21
CA GLU A 104 -12.37 -3.73 14.12
C GLU A 104 -13.36 -2.62 13.80
N ARG A 105 -12.85 -1.45 13.39
CA ARG A 105 -13.67 -0.32 12.96
C ARG A 105 -13.16 0.26 11.65
N ILE A 106 -14.09 0.84 10.90
CA ILE A 106 -13.82 1.82 9.85
C ILE A 106 -14.22 3.19 10.40
N LEU A 107 -13.33 4.16 10.23
CA LEU A 107 -13.55 5.55 10.60
C LEU A 107 -13.54 6.41 9.33
N CYS A 108 -14.50 7.31 9.21
CA CYS A 108 -14.46 8.43 8.27
C CYS A 108 -14.23 9.72 9.03
N LEU A 109 -13.12 10.39 8.76
CA LEU A 109 -12.76 11.67 9.35
C LEU A 109 -12.90 12.80 8.34
N ASP A 110 -13.21 14.00 8.81
CA ASP A 110 -13.05 15.21 8.03
C ASP A 110 -11.56 15.49 7.82
N SER A 111 -11.12 15.62 6.56
CA SER A 111 -9.70 15.82 6.23
C SER A 111 -9.12 17.16 6.70
N ARG A 112 -9.97 18.13 7.04
CA ARG A 112 -9.57 19.46 7.50
C ARG A 112 -9.41 19.51 9.01
N THR A 113 -10.30 18.85 9.75
CA THR A 113 -10.35 18.96 11.22
C THR A 113 -9.90 17.69 11.95
N GLY A 114 -9.92 16.52 11.29
CA GLY A 114 -9.70 15.23 11.94
C GLY A 114 -10.90 14.75 12.77
N GLU A 115 -12.04 15.43 12.71
CA GLU A 115 -13.25 15.00 13.41
C GLU A 115 -13.89 13.79 12.74
N ILE A 116 -14.37 12.84 13.54
CA ILE A 116 -15.05 11.65 13.02
C ILE A 116 -16.44 12.07 12.53
N LYS A 117 -16.69 11.89 11.24
CA LYS A 117 -18.00 12.14 10.61
C LYS A 117 -18.93 10.94 10.79
N TRP A 118 -18.40 9.74 10.66
CA TRP A 118 -19.10 8.50 10.96
C TRP A 118 -18.09 7.38 11.26
N SER A 119 -18.56 6.34 11.92
CA SER A 119 -17.81 5.10 12.13
C SER A 119 -18.74 3.90 12.06
N HIS A 120 -18.16 2.73 11.78
CA HIS A 120 -18.84 1.45 11.92
C HIS A 120 -17.86 0.43 12.52
N SER A 121 -18.34 -0.38 13.46
CA SER A 121 -17.55 -1.35 14.20
C SER A 121 -18.17 -2.74 14.16
N TYR A 122 -17.34 -3.79 14.14
CA TYR A 122 -17.79 -5.18 14.24
C TYR A 122 -16.81 -6.01 15.09
N LYS A 123 -17.36 -7.01 15.79
CA LYS A 123 -16.54 -7.96 16.56
C LYS A 123 -15.64 -8.74 15.61
N SER A 124 -14.36 -8.84 15.96
CA SER A 124 -13.37 -9.61 15.20
C SER A 124 -12.38 -10.26 16.17
N GLU A 125 -12.59 -11.56 16.42
CA GLU A 125 -11.65 -12.36 17.21
C GLU A 125 -10.50 -12.80 16.29
N TYR A 126 -9.31 -12.28 16.55
CA TYR A 126 -8.15 -12.58 15.74
C TYR A 126 -7.65 -13.98 16.01
N SER A 127 -7.25 -14.69 14.94
CA SER A 127 -6.69 -16.05 14.98
C SER A 127 -5.27 -16.14 14.42
N SER A 128 -4.67 -15.00 14.06
CA SER A 128 -3.34 -14.86 13.47
C SER A 128 -2.20 -14.85 14.51
N VAL A 129 -0.97 -14.72 14.04
CA VAL A 129 0.23 -14.60 14.90
C VAL A 129 0.09 -13.41 15.86
N PHE A 130 0.18 -13.67 17.17
CA PHE A 130 -0.23 -12.72 18.21
C PHE A 130 0.58 -11.42 18.22
N ILE A 131 1.88 -11.49 17.92
CA ILE A 131 2.71 -10.28 17.88
C ILE A 131 2.29 -9.33 16.76
N TYR A 132 1.68 -9.86 15.69
CA TYR A 132 1.19 -9.07 14.57
C TYR A 132 -0.30 -8.74 14.66
N ALA A 133 -1.00 -9.22 15.69
CA ALA A 133 -2.45 -9.17 15.83
C ALA A 133 -2.98 -7.80 16.33
N ILE A 134 -2.40 -6.70 15.85
CA ILE A 134 -2.69 -5.35 16.36
C ILE A 134 -3.84 -4.65 15.63
N GLY A 135 -4.16 -5.04 14.40
CA GLY A 135 -5.30 -4.46 13.69
C GLY A 135 -5.35 -4.74 12.18
N PRO A 136 -6.36 -4.17 11.49
CA PRO A 136 -6.61 -4.39 10.08
C PRO A 136 -5.43 -3.94 9.21
N ARG A 137 -5.28 -4.57 8.04
CA ARG A 137 -4.08 -4.45 7.20
C ARG A 137 -4.32 -3.76 5.87
N THR A 138 -5.55 -3.82 5.37
CA THR A 138 -5.89 -3.20 4.11
C THR A 138 -6.26 -1.74 4.30
N THR A 139 -5.74 -0.90 3.43
CA THR A 139 -6.17 0.48 3.23
C THR A 139 -7.55 0.45 2.58
N PRO A 140 -8.55 1.18 3.10
CA PRO A 140 -9.87 1.25 2.46
C PRO A 140 -9.77 1.67 0.99
N LEU A 141 -10.58 1.09 0.12
CA LEU A 141 -10.69 1.54 -1.27
C LEU A 141 -11.92 2.44 -1.40
N VAL A 142 -11.76 3.61 -1.97
CA VAL A 142 -12.87 4.55 -2.25
C VAL A 142 -13.13 4.60 -3.74
N HIS A 143 -14.38 4.40 -4.16
CA HIS A 143 -14.78 4.48 -5.56
C HIS A 143 -16.29 4.74 -5.68
N ASP A 144 -16.69 5.65 -6.56
CA ASP A 144 -18.10 5.93 -6.91
C ASP A 144 -19.01 6.18 -5.69
N GLY A 145 -18.52 6.91 -4.68
CA GLY A 145 -19.26 7.17 -3.44
C GLY A 145 -19.43 5.96 -2.51
N PHE A 146 -18.65 4.89 -2.73
CA PHE A 146 -18.57 3.72 -1.87
C PHE A 146 -17.17 3.59 -1.24
N VAL A 147 -17.13 2.94 -0.08
CA VAL A 147 -15.89 2.56 0.62
C VAL A 147 -15.89 1.06 0.82
N PHE A 148 -14.83 0.41 0.37
CA PHE A 148 -14.61 -1.04 0.49
C PHE A 148 -13.51 -1.30 1.50
N THR A 149 -13.75 -2.20 2.44
CA THR A 149 -12.81 -2.53 3.52
C THR A 149 -12.62 -4.03 3.62
N LEU A 150 -11.40 -4.48 3.89
CA LEU A 150 -11.10 -5.87 4.22
C LEU A 150 -10.40 -5.97 5.58
N GLY A 151 -11.13 -6.48 6.57
CA GLY A 151 -10.65 -6.74 7.92
C GLY A 151 -9.70 -7.93 8.00
N ALA A 152 -8.87 -8.02 9.04
CA ALA A 152 -7.81 -9.04 9.10
C ALA A 152 -8.33 -10.49 9.11
N GLU A 153 -9.54 -10.72 9.60
CA GLU A 153 -10.21 -12.03 9.62
C GLU A 153 -11.17 -12.20 8.42
N GLY A 154 -10.88 -11.53 7.30
CA GLY A 154 -11.59 -11.75 6.04
C GLY A 154 -12.94 -11.04 5.90
N GLN A 155 -13.26 -10.10 6.81
CA GLN A 155 -14.51 -9.34 6.73
C GLN A 155 -14.43 -8.31 5.60
N LEU A 156 -15.11 -8.58 4.48
CA LEU A 156 -15.25 -7.67 3.35
C LEU A 156 -16.58 -6.90 3.50
N ASN A 157 -16.49 -5.59 3.62
CA ASN A 157 -17.67 -4.72 3.75
C ASN A 157 -17.65 -3.61 2.71
N THR A 158 -18.85 -3.21 2.29
CA THR A 158 -19.07 -2.05 1.43
C THR A 158 -19.99 -1.06 2.11
N TYR A 159 -19.57 0.20 2.15
CA TYR A 159 -20.30 1.30 2.79
C TYR A 159 -20.59 2.42 1.81
N LYS A 160 -21.63 3.23 2.08
CA LYS A 160 -21.73 4.58 1.50
C LYS A 160 -20.70 5.50 2.13
N ALA A 161 -19.92 6.18 1.28
CA ALA A 161 -18.81 7.03 1.71
C ALA A 161 -19.26 8.22 2.59
N ASP A 162 -20.43 8.79 2.33
CA ASP A 162 -20.90 9.97 3.08
C ASP A 162 -21.52 9.63 4.43
N SER A 163 -22.19 8.48 4.55
CA SER A 163 -23.02 8.17 5.71
C SER A 163 -22.52 6.99 6.55
N GLY A 164 -21.56 6.21 6.05
CA GLY A 164 -21.12 4.97 6.69
C GLY A 164 -22.18 3.86 6.66
N LYS A 165 -23.24 4.01 5.86
CA LYS A 165 -24.29 2.99 5.75
C LYS A 165 -23.70 1.74 5.10
N LEU A 166 -23.69 0.63 5.84
CA LEU A 166 -23.34 -0.69 5.31
C LEU A 166 -24.34 -1.09 4.22
N ILE A 167 -23.84 -1.41 3.03
CA ILE A 167 -24.65 -1.84 1.89
C ILE A 167 -24.69 -3.36 1.80
N TRP A 168 -23.53 -3.99 1.86
CA TRP A 168 -23.41 -5.45 1.87
C TRP A 168 -22.12 -5.87 2.57
N SER A 169 -22.09 -7.14 2.96
CA SER A 169 -21.03 -7.73 3.76
C SER A 169 -20.80 -9.19 3.37
N LYS A 170 -19.54 -9.62 3.39
CA LYS A 170 -19.06 -10.99 3.17
C LYS A 170 -17.97 -11.32 4.16
N ASN A 171 -17.81 -12.59 4.51
CA ASN A 171 -16.69 -13.05 5.32
C ASN A 171 -15.93 -14.14 4.55
N PHE A 172 -14.68 -13.87 4.17
CA PHE A 172 -13.91 -14.80 3.34
C PHE A 172 -13.78 -16.19 3.93
N ILE A 173 -13.53 -16.27 5.24
CA ILE A 173 -13.35 -17.53 5.98
C ILE A 173 -14.65 -18.34 5.93
N ASN A 174 -15.79 -17.72 6.29
CA ASN A 174 -17.06 -18.43 6.38
C ASN A 174 -17.70 -18.70 5.01
N ASP A 175 -17.69 -17.71 4.11
CA ASP A 175 -18.41 -17.76 2.84
C ASP A 175 -17.68 -18.63 1.80
N PHE A 176 -16.34 -18.76 1.92
CA PHE A 176 -15.52 -19.54 0.98
C PHE A 176 -14.81 -20.73 1.63
N GLY A 177 -14.99 -20.96 2.93
CA GLY A 177 -14.44 -22.13 3.63
C GLY A 177 -12.91 -22.18 3.66
N ILE A 178 -12.25 -21.02 3.73
CA ILE A 178 -10.79 -20.93 3.82
C ILE A 178 -10.32 -20.77 5.27
N GLU A 179 -9.07 -21.15 5.55
CA GLU A 179 -8.42 -20.78 6.80
C GLU A 179 -7.92 -19.34 6.76
N ASN A 180 -7.92 -18.67 7.92
CA ASN A 180 -7.29 -17.36 8.04
C ASN A 180 -5.78 -17.46 7.73
N PRO A 181 -5.23 -16.59 6.85
CA PRO A 181 -3.80 -16.57 6.60
C PRO A 181 -2.97 -16.36 7.89
N GLU A 182 -1.72 -16.82 7.87
CA GLU A 182 -0.79 -16.78 9.01
C GLU A 182 -0.71 -15.39 9.67
N TRP A 183 -0.66 -14.35 8.83
CA TRP A 183 -0.64 -12.96 9.25
C TRP A 183 -1.96 -12.24 9.02
N GLY A 184 -3.08 -12.94 8.85
CA GLY A 184 -4.39 -12.36 8.51
C GLY A 184 -4.50 -11.93 7.06
N THR A 185 -5.72 -11.67 6.59
CA THR A 185 -5.93 -11.16 5.22
C THR A 185 -5.36 -9.75 5.07
N ALA A 186 -4.67 -9.51 3.94
CA ALA A 186 -3.97 -8.26 3.70
C ALA A 186 -3.97 -7.79 2.23
N CYS A 187 -4.49 -8.60 1.30
CA CYS A 187 -4.54 -8.21 -0.11
C CYS A 187 -5.61 -7.15 -0.33
N HIS A 188 -5.20 -5.91 -0.66
CA HIS A 188 -6.15 -4.85 -0.96
C HIS A 188 -7.01 -5.21 -2.18
N PRO A 189 -8.35 -5.19 -2.07
CA PRO A 189 -9.25 -5.33 -3.22
C PRO A 189 -8.97 -4.29 -4.30
N ILE A 190 -9.35 -4.55 -5.54
CA ILE A 190 -9.20 -3.62 -6.68
C ILE A 190 -10.52 -3.51 -7.45
N ILE A 191 -10.84 -2.31 -7.93
CA ILE A 191 -12.00 -2.06 -8.79
C ILE A 191 -11.57 -2.11 -10.25
N HIS A 192 -12.38 -2.76 -11.07
CA HIS A 192 -12.33 -2.70 -12.52
C HIS A 192 -13.76 -2.59 -13.06
N ASN A 193 -14.09 -1.49 -13.72
CA ASN A 193 -15.45 -1.17 -14.14
C ASN A 193 -16.44 -1.27 -12.94
N THR A 194 -17.44 -2.14 -13.04
CA THR A 194 -18.46 -2.40 -12.00
C THR A 194 -18.06 -3.49 -11.01
N THR A 195 -16.84 -4.03 -11.14
CA THR A 195 -16.42 -5.24 -10.44
C THR A 195 -15.36 -4.94 -9.38
N LEU A 196 -15.61 -5.37 -8.16
CA LEU A 196 -14.64 -5.44 -7.06
C LEU A 196 -13.97 -6.82 -7.06
N ILE A 197 -12.69 -6.87 -7.35
CA ILE A 197 -11.90 -8.11 -7.42
C ILE A 197 -11.08 -8.26 -6.14
N CYS A 198 -11.19 -9.43 -5.51
CA CYS A 198 -10.53 -9.76 -4.25
C CYS A 198 -9.67 -11.02 -4.37
N THR A 199 -8.53 -11.03 -3.70
CA THR A 199 -7.69 -12.23 -3.56
C THR A 199 -8.07 -12.98 -2.28
N VAL A 200 -9.03 -13.89 -2.38
CA VAL A 200 -9.60 -14.65 -1.27
C VAL A 200 -8.67 -15.81 -0.84
N GLY A 201 -8.10 -16.53 -1.81
CA GLY A 201 -7.39 -17.80 -1.59
C GLY A 201 -8.32 -19.01 -1.71
N GLY A 202 -7.76 -20.23 -1.66
CA GLY A 202 -8.51 -21.47 -1.84
C GLY A 202 -8.50 -21.99 -3.28
N SER A 203 -8.73 -23.30 -3.42
CA SER A 203 -8.78 -23.97 -4.73
C SER A 203 -10.00 -23.51 -5.53
N GLY A 204 -9.78 -23.11 -6.78
CA GLY A 204 -10.80 -22.66 -7.73
C GLY A 204 -11.36 -21.27 -7.43
N GLN A 205 -10.87 -20.59 -6.39
CA GLN A 205 -11.48 -19.38 -5.85
C GLN A 205 -10.47 -18.40 -5.27
N THR A 206 -9.19 -18.50 -5.67
CA THR A 206 -8.17 -17.56 -5.16
C THR A 206 -8.47 -16.13 -5.57
N LEU A 207 -9.07 -15.92 -6.75
CA LEU A 207 -9.66 -14.65 -7.16
C LEU A 207 -11.16 -14.78 -7.18
N VAL A 208 -11.84 -13.84 -6.54
CA VAL A 208 -13.31 -13.73 -6.56
C VAL A 208 -13.67 -12.29 -6.85
N ALA A 209 -14.63 -12.11 -7.74
CA ALA A 209 -15.06 -10.83 -8.25
C ALA A 209 -16.53 -10.62 -7.97
N PHE A 210 -16.88 -9.44 -7.47
CA PHE A 210 -18.22 -9.08 -7.05
C PHE A 210 -18.67 -7.82 -7.77
N ASP A 211 -19.95 -7.72 -8.11
CA ASP A 211 -20.54 -6.42 -8.43
C ASP A 211 -20.38 -5.52 -7.20
N TYR A 212 -19.73 -4.36 -7.36
CA TYR A 212 -19.31 -3.55 -6.22
C TYR A 212 -20.52 -2.95 -5.48
N LYS A 213 -21.67 -2.78 -6.13
CA LYS A 213 -22.87 -2.17 -5.53
C LYS A 213 -23.69 -3.17 -4.72
N THR A 214 -23.72 -4.43 -5.13
CA THR A 214 -24.63 -5.46 -4.60
C THR A 214 -23.91 -6.56 -3.83
N GLY A 215 -22.61 -6.76 -4.08
CA GLY A 215 -21.83 -7.87 -3.49
C GLY A 215 -22.18 -9.23 -4.09
N LYS A 216 -22.94 -9.25 -5.20
CA LYS A 216 -23.21 -10.47 -5.96
C LYS A 216 -21.92 -10.89 -6.66
N GLU A 217 -21.57 -12.16 -6.52
CA GLU A 217 -20.43 -12.72 -7.24
C GLU A 217 -20.70 -12.74 -8.76
N GLU A 218 -19.73 -12.28 -9.53
CA GLU A 218 -19.75 -12.26 -11.00
C GLU A 218 -18.89 -13.39 -11.57
N TRP A 219 -17.70 -13.59 -11.02
CA TRP A 219 -16.81 -14.68 -11.40
C TRP A 219 -15.83 -15.03 -10.28
N ARG A 220 -15.29 -16.25 -10.33
CA ARG A 220 -14.15 -16.69 -9.51
C ARG A 220 -13.21 -17.55 -10.34
N ASN A 221 -11.92 -17.52 -10.03
CA ASN A 221 -10.93 -18.37 -10.69
C ASN A 221 -9.64 -18.49 -9.85
N ILE A 222 -8.66 -19.20 -10.41
CA ILE A 222 -7.30 -19.43 -9.89
C ILE A 222 -7.27 -20.38 -8.69
N ASP A 223 -6.42 -21.40 -8.82
CA ASP A 223 -6.09 -22.33 -7.76
C ASP A 223 -4.87 -21.86 -6.97
N SER A 224 -5.03 -21.71 -5.66
CA SER A 224 -3.92 -21.65 -4.72
C SER A 224 -4.39 -21.94 -3.31
N LYS A 225 -3.61 -22.71 -2.55
CA LYS A 225 -3.90 -22.93 -1.12
C LYS A 225 -3.79 -21.67 -0.27
N LYS A 226 -2.97 -20.71 -0.69
CA LYS A 226 -2.70 -19.46 0.03
C LYS A 226 -2.92 -18.28 -0.91
N SER A 227 -3.67 -17.28 -0.46
CA SER A 227 -3.96 -16.06 -1.22
C SER A 227 -2.71 -15.24 -1.56
N GLY A 228 -1.66 -15.30 -0.74
CA GLY A 228 -0.62 -14.27 -0.74
C GLY A 228 -1.03 -13.08 0.13
N TYR A 229 -0.20 -12.04 0.15
CA TYR A 229 -0.48 -10.80 0.91
C TYR A 229 -0.41 -9.55 0.02
N GLY A 230 0.18 -9.67 -1.16
CA GLY A 230 0.42 -8.59 -2.08
C GLY A 230 -0.83 -8.21 -2.84
N THR A 231 -0.98 -6.90 -3.05
CA THR A 231 -2.11 -6.38 -3.80
C THR A 231 -1.94 -6.63 -5.30
N PRO A 232 -3.02 -6.97 -6.03
CA PRO A 232 -2.96 -7.08 -7.48
C PRO A 232 -2.88 -5.71 -8.16
N VAL A 233 -2.43 -5.71 -9.41
CA VAL A 233 -2.41 -4.53 -10.29
C VAL A 233 -3.10 -4.87 -11.60
N ILE A 234 -3.66 -3.87 -12.28
CA ILE A 234 -4.21 -4.02 -13.63
C ILE A 234 -3.34 -3.20 -14.57
N GLU A 235 -2.74 -3.86 -15.55
CA GLU A 235 -1.79 -3.26 -16.48
C GLU A 235 -2.11 -3.71 -17.91
N THR A 236 -1.65 -2.92 -18.89
CA THR A 236 -1.72 -3.30 -20.31
C THR A 236 -0.34 -3.72 -20.78
N ILE A 237 -0.19 -5.01 -21.08
CA ILE A 237 1.07 -5.61 -21.54
C ILE A 237 0.85 -6.12 -22.95
N ASN A 238 1.70 -5.71 -23.90
CA ASN A 238 1.59 -6.09 -25.32
C ASN A 238 0.17 -5.90 -25.89
N GLY A 239 -0.47 -4.77 -25.56
CA GLY A 239 -1.83 -4.44 -25.99
C GLY A 239 -2.97 -5.18 -25.27
N THR A 240 -2.66 -6.10 -24.36
CA THR A 240 -3.66 -6.86 -23.60
C THR A 240 -3.77 -6.33 -22.17
N LYS A 241 -4.96 -5.93 -21.74
CA LYS A 241 -5.26 -5.58 -20.35
C LYS A 241 -5.33 -6.83 -19.47
N GLN A 242 -4.61 -6.85 -18.37
CA GLN A 242 -4.46 -8.02 -17.50
C GLN A 242 -4.45 -7.60 -16.03
N LEU A 243 -5.16 -8.36 -15.21
CA LEU A 243 -5.00 -8.39 -13.77
C LEU A 243 -3.79 -9.27 -13.44
N ILE A 244 -2.78 -8.70 -12.80
CA ILE A 244 -1.56 -9.40 -12.39
C ILE A 244 -1.62 -9.67 -10.90
N VAL A 245 -1.53 -10.95 -10.52
CA VAL A 245 -1.65 -11.42 -9.13
C VAL A 245 -0.52 -12.40 -8.82
N TRP A 246 0.18 -12.18 -7.71
CA TRP A 246 1.07 -13.18 -7.14
C TRP A 246 0.44 -13.78 -5.87
N ASN A 247 -0.02 -15.02 -6.00
CA ASN A 247 -0.61 -15.75 -4.88
C ASN A 247 0.48 -16.53 -4.11
N GLY A 248 0.09 -17.41 -3.20
CA GLY A 248 1.03 -18.20 -2.39
C GLY A 248 1.83 -19.26 -3.15
N GLU A 249 1.65 -19.42 -4.46
CA GLU A 249 2.25 -20.47 -5.29
C GLU A 249 2.68 -19.98 -6.70
N THR A 250 1.88 -19.15 -7.36
CA THR A 250 2.04 -18.75 -8.77
C THR A 250 1.85 -17.25 -8.99
N VAL A 251 2.56 -16.70 -9.98
CA VAL A 251 2.27 -15.39 -10.58
C VAL A 251 1.36 -15.61 -11.79
N ASN A 252 0.28 -14.84 -11.88
CA ASN A 252 -0.77 -15.06 -12.87
C ASN A 252 -1.11 -13.75 -13.59
N GLY A 253 -1.36 -13.84 -14.89
CA GLY A 253 -2.05 -12.81 -15.69
C GLY A 253 -3.43 -13.30 -16.05
N VAL A 254 -4.45 -12.50 -15.75
CA VAL A 254 -5.85 -12.88 -15.84
C VAL A 254 -6.64 -11.77 -16.56
N ASN A 255 -7.66 -12.13 -17.33
CA ASN A 255 -8.60 -11.15 -17.85
C ASN A 255 -9.40 -10.53 -16.68
N PRO A 256 -9.34 -9.21 -16.43
CA PRO A 256 -10.07 -8.59 -15.33
C PRO A 256 -11.59 -8.56 -15.53
N ASP A 257 -12.09 -8.67 -16.76
CA ASP A 257 -13.53 -8.64 -17.06
C ASP A 257 -14.25 -9.95 -16.72
N ASN A 258 -13.55 -11.09 -16.79
CA ASN A 258 -14.20 -12.41 -16.66
C ASN A 258 -13.38 -13.47 -15.91
N GLY A 259 -12.21 -13.11 -15.37
CA GLY A 259 -11.37 -14.01 -14.61
C GLY A 259 -10.66 -15.08 -15.45
N LYS A 260 -10.74 -15.08 -16.79
CA LYS A 260 -10.06 -16.08 -17.63
C LYS A 260 -8.54 -15.97 -17.48
N LEU A 261 -7.90 -17.07 -17.15
CA LEU A 261 -6.44 -17.17 -17.09
C LEU A 261 -5.83 -16.94 -18.48
N TYR A 262 -4.84 -16.05 -18.55
CA TYR A 262 -4.01 -15.87 -19.74
C TYR A 262 -2.71 -16.67 -19.63
N TRP A 263 -2.04 -16.61 -18.49
CA TRP A 263 -0.82 -17.35 -18.21
C TRP A 263 -0.62 -17.49 -16.69
N SER A 264 0.12 -18.52 -16.29
CA SER A 264 0.51 -18.77 -14.90
C SER A 264 1.94 -19.28 -14.85
N VAL A 265 2.74 -18.76 -13.92
CA VAL A 265 4.13 -19.17 -13.71
C VAL A 265 4.32 -19.55 -12.24
N GLY A 266 4.81 -20.77 -12.01
CA GLY A 266 5.19 -21.23 -10.68
C GLY A 266 6.33 -20.40 -10.11
N PHE A 267 6.06 -19.69 -9.01
CA PHE A 267 7.07 -18.91 -8.30
C PHE A 267 6.66 -18.79 -6.84
N LYS A 268 6.93 -19.84 -6.07
CA LYS A 268 6.41 -19.98 -4.71
C LYS A 268 7.12 -19.02 -3.72
N PRO A 269 6.40 -18.08 -3.08
CA PRO A 269 6.96 -17.24 -2.02
C PRO A 269 7.21 -18.05 -0.73
N GLU A 270 8.18 -17.61 0.06
CA GLU A 270 8.45 -18.18 1.39
C GLU A 270 7.26 -17.90 2.32
N TYR A 271 6.77 -18.93 3.03
CA TYR A 271 5.60 -18.87 3.92
C TYR A 271 4.28 -18.36 3.28
N GLY A 272 4.21 -18.18 1.96
CA GLY A 272 3.08 -17.51 1.29
C GLY A 272 3.24 -15.99 1.22
N MET A 273 4.39 -15.43 1.60
CA MET A 273 4.67 -13.99 1.64
C MET A 273 4.99 -13.41 0.25
N ALA A 274 4.04 -13.54 -0.69
CA ALA A 274 3.96 -12.65 -1.85
C ALA A 274 3.48 -11.29 -1.34
N ILE A 275 4.31 -10.24 -1.38
CA ILE A 275 4.07 -9.00 -0.61
C ILE A 275 3.96 -7.77 -1.50
N GLY A 276 5.02 -7.45 -2.25
CA GLY A 276 5.02 -6.24 -3.06
C GLY A 276 4.01 -6.37 -4.19
N ALA A 277 3.26 -5.31 -4.46
CA ALA A 277 2.43 -5.26 -5.65
C ALA A 277 3.31 -5.50 -6.90
N PRO A 278 2.86 -6.29 -7.88
CA PRO A 278 3.62 -6.50 -9.11
C PRO A 278 3.97 -5.16 -9.77
N ARG A 279 5.19 -5.05 -10.31
CA ARG A 279 5.66 -3.89 -11.08
C ARG A 279 5.89 -4.28 -12.52
N VAL A 280 5.32 -3.52 -13.45
CA VAL A 280 5.32 -3.85 -14.87
C VAL A 280 6.15 -2.83 -15.62
N TRP A 281 7.12 -3.31 -16.40
CA TRP A 281 7.94 -2.51 -17.30
C TRP A 281 8.01 -3.19 -18.65
N ASN A 282 7.40 -2.59 -19.67
CA ASN A 282 7.18 -3.22 -20.97
C ASN A 282 6.44 -4.57 -20.82
N ASP A 283 7.12 -5.67 -21.12
CA ASP A 283 6.63 -7.05 -21.02
C ASP A 283 7.27 -7.83 -19.86
N LEU A 284 7.85 -7.12 -18.89
CA LEU A 284 8.42 -7.67 -17.67
C LEU A 284 7.54 -7.38 -16.47
N VAL A 285 7.23 -8.42 -15.70
CA VAL A 285 6.49 -8.34 -14.44
C VAL A 285 7.42 -8.71 -13.30
N PHE A 286 7.83 -7.73 -12.51
CA PHE A 286 8.61 -7.92 -11.29
C PHE A 286 7.71 -8.20 -10.09
N VAL A 287 8.09 -9.17 -9.26
CA VAL A 287 7.42 -9.48 -7.99
C VAL A 287 8.43 -9.65 -6.86
N MET A 288 8.07 -9.25 -5.63
CA MET A 288 8.95 -9.34 -4.46
C MET A 288 8.23 -9.72 -3.17
N GLY A 289 8.88 -10.57 -2.39
CA GLY A 289 8.36 -11.14 -1.16
C GLY A 289 9.43 -11.16 -0.08
N PHE A 290 9.23 -12.05 0.88
CA PHE A 290 10.16 -12.18 2.00
C PHE A 290 11.35 -13.10 1.66
N ASN A 291 12.40 -12.98 2.45
CA ASN A 291 13.53 -13.92 2.47
C ASN A 291 14.34 -14.02 1.15
N GLY A 292 14.50 -12.92 0.42
CA GLY A 292 15.26 -12.90 -0.84
C GLY A 292 14.50 -13.52 -2.00
N LYS A 293 13.17 -13.71 -1.86
CA LYS A 293 12.28 -14.16 -2.92
C LYS A 293 11.79 -12.96 -3.72
N SER A 294 12.45 -12.68 -4.83
CA SER A 294 11.94 -11.83 -5.90
C SER A 294 12.34 -12.40 -7.24
N GLY A 295 11.66 -11.97 -8.28
CA GLY A 295 11.90 -12.44 -9.64
C GLY A 295 11.18 -11.58 -10.65
N THR A 296 11.54 -11.80 -11.91
CA THR A 296 10.86 -11.17 -13.04
C THR A 296 10.30 -12.24 -13.95
N ILE A 297 9.05 -12.06 -14.35
CA ILE A 297 8.35 -12.88 -15.31
C ILE A 297 8.37 -12.14 -16.66
N LYS A 298 8.81 -12.82 -17.72
CA LYS A 298 8.73 -12.33 -19.10
C LYS A 298 7.39 -12.79 -19.70
N ILE A 299 6.63 -11.85 -20.25
CA ILE A 299 5.35 -12.13 -20.91
C ILE A 299 5.58 -12.25 -22.42
N SER A 300 4.94 -13.21 -23.07
CA SER A 300 5.02 -13.35 -24.53
C SER A 300 4.30 -12.21 -25.26
N ASN A 301 4.67 -11.98 -26.53
CA ASN A 301 4.08 -10.92 -27.36
C ASN A 301 2.56 -11.04 -27.51
N ASP A 302 2.01 -12.26 -27.52
CA ASP A 302 0.56 -12.51 -27.59
C ASP A 302 -0.15 -12.45 -26.22
N SER A 303 0.60 -12.25 -25.13
CA SER A 303 0.08 -12.27 -23.76
C SER A 303 -0.67 -13.55 -23.38
N ARG A 304 -0.29 -14.70 -23.96
CA ARG A 304 -0.88 -16.03 -23.66
C ARG A 304 0.09 -17.01 -23.01
N SER A 305 1.35 -16.62 -22.86
CA SER A 305 2.33 -17.40 -22.12
C SER A 305 3.29 -16.48 -21.38
N ALA A 306 4.01 -17.06 -20.42
CA ALA A 306 4.98 -16.34 -19.63
C ALA A 306 6.04 -17.31 -19.09
N SER A 307 7.22 -16.79 -18.78
CA SER A 307 8.31 -17.59 -18.19
C SER A 307 9.06 -16.80 -17.14
N LEU A 308 9.60 -17.51 -16.15
CA LEU A 308 10.48 -16.92 -15.15
C LEU A 308 11.81 -16.52 -15.83
N LEU A 309 12.06 -15.22 -15.96
CA LEU A 309 13.29 -14.69 -16.52
C LEU A 309 14.46 -14.86 -15.54
N TRP A 310 14.21 -14.55 -14.27
CA TRP A 310 15.11 -14.81 -13.14
C TRP A 310 14.32 -14.83 -11.83
N GLY A 311 14.89 -15.44 -10.78
CA GLY A 311 14.27 -15.44 -9.43
C GLY A 311 14.63 -16.64 -8.55
N LEU A 312 15.38 -17.61 -9.09
CA LEU A 312 15.81 -18.79 -8.34
C LEU A 312 17.02 -18.51 -7.43
N ASP A 313 17.90 -17.58 -7.81
CA ASP A 313 19.05 -17.17 -6.99
C ASP A 313 18.67 -16.08 -5.98
N ARG A 314 18.62 -16.44 -4.70
CA ARG A 314 18.25 -15.56 -3.57
C ARG A 314 19.30 -14.49 -3.24
N ARG A 315 20.46 -14.52 -3.90
CA ARG A 315 21.48 -13.47 -3.79
C ARG A 315 21.15 -12.27 -4.67
N LEU A 316 20.35 -12.48 -5.71
CA LEU A 316 19.85 -11.44 -6.61
C LEU A 316 18.59 -10.79 -6.05
N GLY A 317 18.23 -9.67 -6.65
CA GLY A 317 16.97 -9.01 -6.41
C GLY A 317 16.87 -8.25 -5.08
N VAL A 318 15.63 -8.04 -4.67
CA VAL A 318 15.24 -7.37 -3.42
C VAL A 318 14.17 -8.19 -2.70
N ALA A 319 13.95 -7.92 -1.42
CA ALA A 319 12.92 -8.60 -0.64
C ALA A 319 12.56 -7.74 0.55
N GLY A 320 11.27 -7.64 0.86
CA GLY A 320 10.70 -6.79 1.91
C GLY A 320 9.58 -7.52 2.64
N THR A 321 9.04 -6.90 3.70
CA THR A 321 7.97 -7.49 4.53
C THR A 321 6.65 -6.72 4.47
N PHE A 322 6.70 -5.41 4.24
CA PHE A 322 5.51 -4.55 4.24
C PHE A 322 5.47 -3.54 3.07
N ASN A 323 6.40 -3.59 2.13
CA ASN A 323 6.53 -2.57 1.10
C ASN A 323 6.43 -3.13 -0.32
N THR A 324 6.09 -2.22 -1.24
CA THR A 324 6.17 -2.42 -2.68
C THR A 324 7.36 -1.66 -3.22
N ALA A 325 8.08 -2.23 -4.19
CA ALA A 325 9.20 -1.55 -4.82
C ALA A 325 8.76 -0.39 -5.71
N HIS A 326 9.58 0.64 -5.79
CA HIS A 326 9.49 1.65 -6.84
C HIS A 326 10.17 1.12 -8.11
N LEU A 327 9.57 1.39 -9.26
CA LEU A 327 10.09 1.05 -10.59
C LEU A 327 10.31 2.36 -11.35
N ASP A 328 11.51 2.54 -11.87
CA ASP A 328 11.84 3.64 -12.77
C ASP A 328 12.87 3.18 -13.81
N ASP A 329 12.57 3.41 -15.08
CA ASP A 329 13.42 3.09 -16.25
C ASP A 329 14.05 1.67 -16.22
N GLY A 330 13.27 0.65 -15.87
CA GLY A 330 13.76 -0.73 -15.79
C GLY A 330 14.61 -1.05 -14.56
N TYR A 331 14.69 -0.13 -13.60
CA TYR A 331 15.35 -0.33 -12.32
C TYR A 331 14.34 -0.40 -11.18
N ILE A 332 14.58 -1.32 -10.25
CA ILE A 332 13.72 -1.57 -9.09
C ILE A 332 14.44 -1.08 -7.83
N TYR A 333 13.75 -0.25 -7.04
CA TYR A 333 14.25 0.36 -5.82
C TYR A 333 13.42 -0.09 -4.63
N SER A 334 14.05 -0.72 -3.63
CA SER A 334 13.34 -1.20 -2.45
C SER A 334 14.25 -1.45 -1.25
N GLY A 335 13.69 -1.23 -0.06
CA GLY A 335 14.22 -1.68 1.21
C GLY A 335 13.84 -3.11 1.57
N GLY A 336 14.42 -3.61 2.66
CA GLY A 336 14.03 -4.88 3.27
C GLY A 336 15.20 -5.66 3.85
N GLN A 337 15.52 -6.81 3.23
CA GLN A 337 16.43 -7.79 3.83
C GLN A 337 17.84 -7.28 4.15
N ARG A 338 18.31 -7.67 5.35
CA ARG A 338 19.62 -7.33 5.94
C ARG A 338 19.76 -5.83 6.27
N GLY A 339 18.64 -5.10 6.28
CA GLY A 339 18.62 -3.66 6.52
C GLY A 339 19.27 -2.88 5.39
N LEU A 340 19.02 -3.31 4.14
CA LEU A 340 19.61 -2.71 2.95
C LEU A 340 18.51 -2.26 1.99
N PHE A 341 18.62 -1.00 1.56
CA PHE A 341 17.90 -0.43 0.45
C PHE A 341 18.73 -0.61 -0.82
N ARG A 342 18.12 -1.13 -1.89
CA ARG A 342 18.85 -1.54 -3.09
C ARG A 342 18.22 -0.97 -4.34
N CYS A 343 19.06 -0.76 -5.35
CA CYS A 343 18.67 -0.69 -6.74
C CYS A 343 19.10 -1.98 -7.45
N ILE A 344 18.20 -2.58 -8.22
CA ILE A 344 18.49 -3.73 -9.07
C ILE A 344 18.01 -3.47 -10.50
N ASP A 345 18.60 -4.15 -11.47
CA ASP A 345 18.13 -4.20 -12.86
C ASP A 345 17.00 -5.25 -12.98
N ILE A 346 15.84 -4.85 -13.51
CA ILE A 346 14.68 -5.74 -13.68
C ILE A 346 14.96 -6.91 -14.64
N ASN A 347 15.89 -6.77 -15.57
CA ASN A 347 16.17 -7.78 -16.59
C ASN A 347 16.88 -9.01 -16.03
N ASN A 348 17.62 -8.87 -14.93
CA ASN A 348 18.51 -9.92 -14.44
C ASN A 348 18.64 -9.97 -12.91
N GLY A 349 18.01 -9.06 -12.18
CA GLY A 349 18.07 -8.99 -10.72
C GLY A 349 19.42 -8.58 -10.15
N LYS A 350 20.40 -8.19 -11.00
CA LYS A 350 21.72 -7.76 -10.55
C LYS A 350 21.59 -6.47 -9.76
N ARG A 351 22.30 -6.44 -8.64
CA ARG A 351 22.44 -5.26 -7.80
C ARG A 351 23.27 -4.20 -8.52
N ILE A 352 22.71 -3.01 -8.65
CA ILE A 352 23.42 -1.82 -9.15
C ILE A 352 24.12 -1.13 -7.98
N TRP A 353 23.39 -0.92 -6.89
CA TRP A 353 23.93 -0.40 -5.64
C TRP A 353 23.08 -0.86 -4.45
N GLU A 354 23.64 -0.72 -3.24
CA GLU A 354 22.88 -0.83 -1.99
C GLU A 354 23.41 0.14 -0.94
N THR A 355 22.53 0.55 -0.02
CA THR A 355 22.85 1.39 1.12
C THR A 355 21.90 1.07 2.28
N PRO A 356 22.35 1.13 3.56
CA PRO A 356 21.44 1.03 4.70
C PRO A 356 20.72 2.35 5.02
N THR A 357 21.23 3.50 4.55
CA THR A 357 20.87 4.84 5.04
C THR A 357 19.36 5.16 5.11
N PRO A 358 18.52 4.82 4.12
CA PRO A 358 17.09 5.14 4.20
C PRO A 358 16.34 4.33 5.27
N LEU A 359 16.92 3.22 5.73
CA LEU A 359 16.31 2.27 6.67
C LEU A 359 16.88 2.40 8.08
N LEU A 360 17.88 3.26 8.26
CA LEU A 360 18.39 3.69 9.56
C LEU A 360 17.68 4.96 9.99
N LYS A 361 17.72 5.23 11.29
CA LYS A 361 17.41 6.56 11.83
C LYS A 361 18.49 7.56 11.39
N GLU A 362 18.20 8.85 11.55
CA GLU A 362 19.15 9.93 11.28
C GLU A 362 20.49 9.74 12.02
N ASP A 363 20.46 9.25 13.26
CA ASP A 363 21.66 8.96 14.07
C ASP A 363 22.44 7.69 13.64
N GLY A 364 22.02 7.03 12.55
CA GLY A 364 22.59 5.78 12.06
C GLY A 364 22.19 4.52 12.83
N SER A 365 21.35 4.63 13.86
CA SER A 365 20.85 3.50 14.64
C SER A 365 19.61 2.86 14.02
N GLY A 366 19.04 1.85 14.70
CA GLY A 366 17.76 1.25 14.32
C GLY A 366 17.85 0.19 13.21
N ARG A 367 19.03 -0.35 12.92
CA ARG A 367 19.19 -1.44 11.94
C ARG A 367 18.36 -2.67 12.33
N GLY A 368 17.50 -3.11 11.41
CA GLY A 368 16.70 -4.32 11.54
C GLY A 368 17.08 -5.39 10.51
N ALA A 369 16.62 -6.62 10.72
CA ALA A 369 16.82 -7.71 9.76
C ALA A 369 15.93 -7.59 8.51
N TRP A 370 14.74 -6.98 8.64
CA TRP A 370 13.77 -6.73 7.56
C TRP A 370 13.05 -5.37 7.73
N PRO A 371 13.76 -4.23 7.82
CA PRO A 371 13.10 -2.93 7.85
C PRO A 371 12.35 -2.66 6.55
N SER A 372 11.16 -2.08 6.65
CA SER A 372 10.36 -1.70 5.49
C SER A 372 10.49 -0.21 5.21
N ALA A 373 10.24 0.16 3.96
CA ALA A 373 10.12 1.55 3.57
C ALA A 373 9.09 1.69 2.47
N PHE A 374 8.08 2.53 2.69
CA PHE A 374 7.11 2.87 1.66
C PHE A 374 7.69 3.98 0.80
N THR A 375 7.65 3.81 -0.52
CA THR A 375 8.23 4.76 -1.47
C THR A 375 7.13 5.33 -2.36
N VAL A 376 7.13 6.65 -2.54
CA VAL A 376 6.22 7.36 -3.44
C VAL A 376 7.04 8.35 -4.27
N TYR A 377 7.03 8.16 -5.60
CA TYR A 377 7.68 9.06 -6.52
C TYR A 377 6.81 10.28 -6.78
N HIS A 378 7.35 11.46 -6.54
CA HIS A 378 6.71 12.73 -6.77
C HIS A 378 7.17 13.32 -8.10
N LYS A 379 6.33 13.17 -9.12
CA LYS A 379 6.68 13.49 -10.52
C LYS A 379 7.04 14.97 -10.73
N PRO A 380 6.35 15.96 -10.12
CA PRO A 380 6.68 17.38 -10.34
C PRO A 380 8.06 17.81 -9.84
N THR A 381 8.58 17.21 -8.75
CA THR A 381 9.92 17.55 -8.22
C THR A 381 11.00 16.57 -8.62
N ASN A 382 10.62 15.43 -9.22
CA ASN A 382 11.52 14.30 -9.46
C ASN A 382 12.15 13.71 -8.17
N HIS A 383 11.51 13.91 -7.01
CA HIS A 383 11.96 13.34 -5.75
C HIS A 383 11.15 12.08 -5.44
N THR A 384 11.75 11.16 -4.69
CA THR A 384 11.03 10.06 -4.06
C THR A 384 10.90 10.34 -2.57
N VAL A 385 9.67 10.29 -2.07
CA VAL A 385 9.38 10.30 -0.65
C VAL A 385 9.49 8.86 -0.12
N ILE A 386 10.26 8.68 0.95
CA ILE A 386 10.48 7.40 1.62
C ILE A 386 10.00 7.50 3.06
N PHE A 387 9.08 6.64 3.46
CA PHE A 387 8.60 6.51 4.83
C PHE A 387 9.14 5.23 5.44
N ASN A 388 10.03 5.35 6.43
CA ASN A 388 10.70 4.21 7.03
C ASN A 388 10.01 3.70 8.30
N ASP A 389 10.44 2.53 8.78
CA ASP A 389 9.97 1.92 10.03
C ASP A 389 10.03 2.88 11.24
N HIS A 390 10.93 3.86 11.23
CA HIS A 390 11.17 4.74 12.37
C HIS A 390 10.21 5.93 12.44
N GLY A 391 9.27 6.01 11.48
CA GLY A 391 8.28 7.10 11.40
C GLY A 391 8.88 8.41 10.89
N GLU A 392 9.96 8.31 10.12
CA GLU A 392 10.58 9.43 9.42
C GLU A 392 10.06 9.48 7.97
N MET A 393 9.90 10.69 7.45
CA MET A 393 9.69 10.97 6.04
C MET A 393 10.99 11.53 5.48
N ILE A 394 11.46 10.95 4.39
CA ILE A 394 12.71 11.30 3.73
C ILE A 394 12.39 11.71 2.30
N SER A 395 12.95 12.82 1.84
CA SER A 395 12.96 13.17 0.41
C SER A 395 14.33 12.83 -0.16
N ALA A 396 14.35 12.11 -1.27
CA ALA A 396 15.59 11.65 -1.88
C ALA A 396 15.49 11.56 -3.40
N ASN A 397 16.63 11.70 -4.07
CA ASN A 397 16.77 11.27 -5.46
C ASN A 397 17.15 9.79 -5.48
N LEU A 398 16.35 8.98 -6.16
CA LEU A 398 16.66 7.58 -6.45
C LEU A 398 17.04 7.47 -7.93
N THR A 399 18.28 7.11 -8.21
CA THR A 399 18.72 6.89 -9.59
C THR A 399 19.61 5.65 -9.65
N ARG A 400 19.90 5.17 -10.86
CA ARG A 400 20.89 4.10 -11.05
C ARG A 400 22.30 4.45 -10.55
N LYS A 401 22.62 5.72 -10.34
CA LYS A 401 23.92 6.15 -9.79
C LYS A 401 23.99 5.99 -8.28
N GLY A 402 22.86 6.04 -7.58
CA GLY A 402 22.82 5.93 -6.14
C GLY A 402 21.56 6.50 -5.50
N TYR A 403 21.60 6.50 -4.18
CA TYR A 403 20.67 7.19 -3.29
C TYR A 403 21.30 8.53 -2.87
N GLU A 404 20.58 9.62 -3.06
CA GLU A 404 20.96 10.95 -2.57
C GLU A 404 19.83 11.48 -1.69
N GLU A 405 20.08 11.61 -0.39
CA GLU A 405 19.13 12.21 0.56
C GLU A 405 19.13 13.73 0.40
N ILE A 406 17.93 14.31 0.32
CA ILE A 406 17.73 15.75 0.19
C ILE A 406 17.44 16.37 1.55
N SER A 407 16.52 15.75 2.29
CA SER A 407 16.15 16.15 3.65
C SER A 407 15.35 15.04 4.32
N ARG A 408 15.34 15.03 5.65
CA ARG A 408 14.63 14.05 6.48
C ARG A 408 13.92 14.76 7.63
N VAL A 409 12.76 14.24 8.00
CA VAL A 409 12.01 14.77 9.14
C VAL A 409 11.28 13.64 9.87
N LYS A 410 11.26 13.71 11.20
CA LYS A 410 10.44 12.83 12.04
C LYS A 410 8.98 13.26 11.96
N ILE A 411 8.10 12.37 11.52
CA ILE A 411 6.66 12.67 11.32
C ILE A 411 5.80 12.01 12.40
N ILE A 412 6.16 10.80 12.83
CA ILE A 412 5.33 10.02 13.74
C ILE A 412 6.18 9.08 14.59
N GLU A 413 5.76 8.82 15.83
CA GLU A 413 6.48 7.88 16.68
C GLU A 413 6.14 6.42 16.36
N PRO A 414 7.14 5.51 16.31
CA PRO A 414 6.91 4.08 16.23
C PRO A 414 6.35 3.53 17.54
N THR A 415 5.32 2.68 17.43
CA THR A 415 4.55 2.17 18.57
C THR A 415 4.53 0.65 18.66
N HIS A 416 4.94 -0.05 17.61
CA HIS A 416 4.87 -1.51 17.55
C HIS A 416 6.26 -2.14 17.70
N TYR A 417 6.43 -3.08 18.64
CA TYR A 417 7.72 -3.74 18.84
C TYR A 417 7.76 -5.12 18.18
N VAL A 418 8.57 -5.26 17.12
CA VAL A 418 8.78 -6.52 16.39
C VAL A 418 10.24 -6.68 16.03
N GLY A 419 10.74 -7.91 16.15
CA GLY A 419 12.08 -8.25 15.63
C GLY A 419 13.20 -7.39 16.23
N GLY A 420 13.08 -7.04 17.52
CA GLY A 420 14.10 -6.29 18.25
C GLY A 420 14.03 -4.76 18.11
N ARG A 421 12.97 -4.20 17.52
CA ARG A 421 12.86 -2.74 17.29
C ARG A 421 11.42 -2.25 17.36
N MET A 422 11.27 -0.96 17.66
CA MET A 422 10.03 -0.22 17.46
C MET A 422 9.87 0.12 15.99
N LEU A 423 8.65 0.02 15.45
CA LEU A 423 8.34 0.34 14.06
C LEU A 423 6.95 0.96 13.86
N VAL A 424 6.77 1.60 12.70
CA VAL A 424 5.50 2.01 12.09
C VAL A 424 5.36 1.29 10.76
N TRP A 425 4.37 0.41 10.64
CA TRP A 425 4.06 -0.29 9.39
C TRP A 425 2.67 0.12 8.90
N SER A 426 2.58 1.34 8.38
CA SER A 426 1.38 1.82 7.71
C SER A 426 1.79 2.72 6.54
N HIS A 427 1.25 2.44 5.37
CA HIS A 427 1.51 3.26 4.18
C HIS A 427 0.77 4.59 4.33
N PRO A 428 1.41 5.74 4.11
CA PRO A 428 0.76 7.04 4.22
C PRO A 428 -0.15 7.34 3.02
N ALA A 429 -1.01 8.35 3.16
CA ALA A 429 -1.70 8.97 2.04
C ALA A 429 -1.16 10.38 1.80
N LEU A 430 -1.03 10.75 0.53
CA LEU A 430 -0.61 12.07 0.08
C LEU A 430 -1.74 12.66 -0.76
N SER A 431 -2.40 13.70 -0.26
CA SER A 431 -3.57 14.26 -0.93
C SER A 431 -3.83 15.69 -0.49
N ASN A 432 -4.17 16.55 -1.44
CA ASN A 432 -4.51 17.95 -1.22
C ASN A 432 -3.38 18.73 -0.51
N GLY A 433 -2.14 18.42 -0.88
CA GLY A 433 -0.91 19.03 -0.38
C GLY A 433 -0.63 18.64 1.06
N LYS A 434 -1.22 17.52 1.53
CA LYS A 434 -1.10 17.05 2.91
C LYS A 434 -0.62 15.60 2.95
N LEU A 435 0.01 15.27 4.05
CA LEU A 435 0.37 13.92 4.45
C LEU A 435 -0.58 13.43 5.53
N TYR A 436 -1.11 12.21 5.37
CA TYR A 436 -1.85 11.49 6.39
C TYR A 436 -1.10 10.21 6.73
N CYS A 437 -0.78 10.00 8.00
CA CYS A 437 -0.02 8.84 8.46
C CYS A 437 -0.49 8.40 9.85
N ARG A 438 -0.28 7.14 10.20
CA ARG A 438 -0.76 6.59 11.47
C ARG A 438 0.25 5.65 12.13
N ASN A 439 0.21 5.59 13.46
CA ASN A 439 0.83 4.59 14.33
C ASN A 439 -0.28 3.98 15.19
N ASP A 440 -0.04 2.96 16.02
CA ASP A 440 -1.09 2.20 16.73
C ASP A 440 -1.98 3.00 17.72
N LYS A 441 -1.71 4.29 17.90
CA LYS A 441 -2.39 5.16 18.87
C LYS A 441 -3.11 6.34 18.22
N GLU A 442 -2.64 6.79 17.06
CA GLU A 442 -3.13 8.02 16.43
C GLU A 442 -2.96 8.03 14.90
N ILE A 443 -3.75 8.91 14.27
CA ILE A 443 -3.57 9.36 12.89
C ILE A 443 -3.27 10.87 12.91
N LEU A 444 -2.31 11.28 12.09
CA LEU A 444 -1.81 12.65 11.99
C LEU A 444 -2.06 13.19 10.57
N CYS A 445 -2.28 14.49 10.47
CA CYS A 445 -2.32 15.22 9.21
C CYS A 445 -1.32 16.37 9.23
N TYR A 446 -0.43 16.39 8.25
CA TYR A 446 0.58 17.44 8.07
C TYR A 446 0.34 18.20 6.78
N ASP A 447 0.53 19.51 6.80
CA ASP A 447 0.64 20.35 5.61
C ASP A 447 2.03 20.20 4.99
N LEU A 448 2.07 19.91 3.68
CA LEU A 448 3.30 19.82 2.88
C LEU A 448 3.44 21.00 1.91
N ARG A 449 2.50 21.95 1.89
CA ARG A 449 2.54 23.06 0.93
C ARG A 449 3.62 24.05 1.30
N GLY A 450 4.51 24.35 0.35
CA GLY A 450 5.43 25.47 0.51
C GLY A 450 4.63 26.77 0.47
N HIS A 451 4.49 27.48 1.59
CA HIS A 451 3.92 28.81 1.56
C HIS A 451 4.80 29.71 0.67
N LYS A 452 4.26 30.17 -0.47
CA LYS A 452 4.81 31.37 -1.11
C LYS A 452 4.64 32.50 -0.10
N LYS A 453 5.76 33.02 0.40
CA LYS A 453 5.76 34.32 1.07
C LYS A 453 5.24 35.40 0.13
#